data_AF-A0A285N1M4-F1
#
_entry.id   AF-A0A285N1M4-F1
#
_cell.length_a   1.000
_cell.length_b   1.000
_cell.length_c   1.000
_cell.angle_alpha   90.00
_cell.angle_beta   90.00
_cell.angle_gamma   90.00
#
_symmetry.space_group_name_H-M   'P 1'
#
loop_
_entity.id
_entity.type
_entity.pdbx_description
1 polymer ?
#
loop_
_entity_poly.entity_id
_entity_poly.type
_entity_poly.pdbx_seq_one_letter_code
_entity_poly.pdbx_strand_id
1 'polypeptide(L)'
;MGIKLKKKVGATGPITEYAGNYIYQNGELQFFNTPEGYATPDGEGGYEYVYQYKDHLGNVRLSYMDNNGTLEIVEENNYYPFGLEHKGYNNITASLGNSTAQKFGYNGKELEESLGINWLEYGARNYDSSLGRFMNIDRFAEKYESITPYQYTFNSPIRFIDVNGDYVYINDGDKTYRYENGQTQHKVDGKWIAIDKNHKLSNYALGAIAKVDALSRSGETGKDLVDFFTGEGNDVTIAKGASNREVNGTVSLNLDQKSQLPTTDGVMDTPFYVTLGHELAHRRDKLGRGLEAAGATWYTEGDSRVTDSEIVATHIENQIRQESGLPLRTHYGMNLSIKGYKAIWSGDEKSRIIDKYGNSRYFGSNGKRVSPSPGIAKDVYGGEIYKNRFNYKNRTVNLKPRGIKF
;
A
#
# COMPACT_ATOMS: atom_id res chain seq x y z
N MET A 1 -5.31 -4.14 -6.00
CA MET A 1 -5.19 -5.21 -7.00
C MET A 1 -5.99 -6.40 -6.52
N GLY A 2 -6.37 -7.32 -7.40
CA GLY A 2 -7.07 -8.54 -7.01
C GLY A 2 -6.13 -9.51 -6.27
N ILE A 3 -6.68 -10.27 -5.32
CA ILE A 3 -6.03 -11.45 -4.75
C ILE A 3 -6.33 -12.62 -5.69
N LYS A 4 -5.34 -13.44 -6.02
CA LYS A 4 -5.58 -14.68 -6.78
C LYS A 4 -6.43 -15.58 -5.91
N LEU A 5 -7.67 -15.85 -6.33
CA LEU A 5 -8.60 -16.72 -5.59
C LEU A 5 -8.66 -18.11 -6.21
N LYS A 6 -8.52 -18.20 -7.53
CA LYS A 6 -8.72 -19.43 -8.29
C LYS A 6 -7.97 -19.36 -9.61
N LYS A 7 -7.36 -20.49 -9.98
CA LYS A 7 -6.78 -20.78 -11.30
C LYS A 7 -7.51 -21.97 -11.88
N LYS A 8 -7.85 -21.90 -13.17
CA LYS A 8 -8.42 -23.02 -13.92
C LYS A 8 -7.61 -23.25 -15.18
N VAL A 9 -7.03 -24.43 -15.33
CA VAL A 9 -6.26 -24.82 -16.51
C VAL A 9 -7.20 -25.39 -17.57
N GLY A 10 -7.53 -24.61 -18.60
CA GLY A 10 -8.41 -25.05 -19.68
C GLY A 10 -9.83 -25.44 -19.23
N ALA A 11 -10.56 -26.18 -20.06
CA ALA A 11 -11.94 -26.59 -19.75
C ALA A 11 -12.02 -27.76 -18.75
N THR A 12 -11.07 -28.70 -18.86
CA THR A 12 -11.04 -30.00 -18.16
C THR A 12 -9.81 -30.18 -17.25
N GLY A 13 -8.90 -29.22 -17.21
CA GLY A 13 -7.70 -29.32 -16.38
C GLY A 13 -7.95 -28.93 -14.91
N PRO A 14 -6.91 -29.04 -14.07
CA PRO A 14 -7.04 -28.83 -12.64
C PRO A 14 -7.49 -27.42 -12.30
N ILE A 15 -8.25 -27.32 -11.22
CA ILE A 15 -8.62 -26.08 -10.55
C ILE A 15 -7.74 -25.94 -9.32
N THR A 16 -6.97 -24.87 -9.22
CA THR A 16 -6.22 -24.51 -8.00
C THR A 16 -6.94 -23.37 -7.30
N GLU A 17 -7.21 -23.50 -6.01
CA GLU A 17 -7.91 -22.51 -5.19
C GLU A 17 -6.99 -22.02 -4.08
N TYR A 18 -6.98 -20.70 -3.89
CA TYR A 18 -6.05 -20.01 -3.01
C TYR A 18 -6.87 -19.39 -1.87
N ALA A 19 -6.81 -19.99 -0.69
CA ALA A 19 -7.56 -19.56 0.48
C ALA A 19 -6.59 -19.11 1.57
N GLY A 20 -6.04 -17.91 1.40
CA GLY A 20 -5.02 -17.38 2.30
C GLY A 20 -3.76 -18.25 2.25
N ASN A 21 -3.42 -18.87 3.37
CA ASN A 21 -2.24 -19.73 3.49
C ASN A 21 -2.46 -21.17 2.97
N TYR A 22 -3.70 -21.53 2.64
CA TYR A 22 -4.09 -22.88 2.24
C TYR A 22 -4.26 -22.95 0.72
N ILE A 23 -3.63 -23.95 0.10
CA ILE A 23 -3.74 -24.21 -1.34
C ILE A 23 -4.52 -25.48 -1.54
N TYR A 24 -5.56 -25.40 -2.35
CA TYR A 24 -6.41 -26.52 -2.72
C TYR A 24 -6.28 -26.81 -4.21
N GLN A 25 -6.43 -28.08 -4.59
CA GLN A 25 -6.58 -28.49 -5.97
C GLN A 25 -7.82 -29.36 -6.09
N ASN A 26 -8.74 -28.97 -6.98
CA ASN A 26 -10.04 -29.62 -7.19
C ASN A 26 -10.85 -29.78 -5.89
N GLY A 27 -10.73 -28.82 -4.95
CA GLY A 27 -11.39 -28.85 -3.65
C GLY A 27 -10.65 -29.63 -2.55
N GLU A 28 -9.55 -30.31 -2.88
CA GLU A 28 -8.74 -31.07 -1.91
C GLU A 28 -7.55 -30.23 -1.45
N LEU A 29 -7.30 -30.21 -0.13
CA LEU A 29 -6.17 -29.50 0.46
C LEU A 29 -4.87 -30.15 -0.05
N GLN A 30 -4.01 -29.34 -0.66
CA GLN A 30 -2.68 -29.78 -1.09
C GLN A 30 -1.65 -29.50 -0.02
N PHE A 31 -1.53 -28.24 0.41
CA PHE A 31 -0.63 -27.86 1.48
C PHE A 31 -1.03 -26.53 2.10
N PHE A 32 -0.44 -26.21 3.23
CA PHE A 32 -0.39 -24.85 3.76
C PHE A 32 1.01 -24.53 4.24
N ASN A 33 1.44 -23.27 4.12
CA ASN A 33 2.80 -22.92 4.53
C ASN A 33 2.94 -22.99 6.04
N THR A 34 4.09 -23.46 6.47
CA THR A 34 4.58 -23.30 7.84
C THR A 34 5.71 -22.27 7.79
N PRO A 35 6.13 -21.74 8.93
CA PRO A 35 7.18 -20.73 8.89
C PRO A 35 8.53 -21.26 8.46
N GLU A 36 8.77 -22.56 8.70
CA GLU A 36 9.99 -23.26 8.34
C GLU A 36 9.85 -24.04 7.01
N GLY A 37 8.68 -24.03 6.35
CA GLY A 37 8.43 -24.75 5.10
C GLY A 37 6.93 -24.90 4.80
N TYR A 38 6.43 -26.12 4.70
CA TYR A 38 5.01 -26.40 4.51
C TYR A 38 4.55 -27.70 5.17
N ALA A 39 3.25 -27.83 5.37
CA ALA A 39 2.61 -29.07 5.80
C ALA A 39 1.65 -29.57 4.72
N THR A 40 1.69 -30.86 4.43
CA THR A 40 0.84 -31.55 3.44
C THR A 40 0.05 -32.66 4.13
N PRO A 41 -1.22 -32.92 3.75
CA PRO A 41 -1.98 -34.04 4.32
C PRO A 41 -1.28 -35.39 4.08
N ASP A 42 -1.28 -36.26 5.08
CA ASP A 42 -0.70 -37.62 5.02
C ASP A 42 -1.66 -38.69 4.44
N GLY A 43 -2.93 -38.33 4.24
CA GLY A 43 -3.98 -39.24 3.78
C GLY A 43 -4.66 -40.06 4.90
N GLU A 44 -4.15 -39.99 6.13
CA GLU A 44 -4.68 -40.67 7.33
C GLU A 44 -5.36 -39.71 8.31
N GLY A 45 -5.42 -38.43 7.96
CA GLY A 45 -6.05 -37.36 8.74
C GLY A 45 -5.05 -36.52 9.57
N GLY A 46 -3.75 -36.77 9.40
CA GLY A 46 -2.67 -35.95 9.93
C GLY A 46 -1.96 -35.15 8.82
N TYR A 47 -0.71 -34.78 9.10
CA TYR A 47 0.10 -33.95 8.22
C TYR A 47 1.58 -34.36 8.26
N GLU A 48 2.20 -34.40 7.10
CA GLU A 48 3.64 -34.46 6.94
C GLU A 48 4.21 -33.04 6.83
N TYR A 49 5.32 -32.80 7.51
CA TYR A 49 5.99 -31.50 7.54
C TYR A 49 7.26 -31.54 6.69
N VAL A 50 7.33 -30.64 5.72
CA VAL A 50 8.51 -30.40 4.89
C VAL A 50 9.13 -29.08 5.29
N TYR A 51 10.41 -29.11 5.62
CA TYR A 51 11.22 -27.96 5.99
C TYR A 51 11.99 -27.44 4.78
N GLN A 52 12.20 -26.14 4.72
CA GLN A 52 12.86 -25.46 3.61
C GLN A 52 14.06 -24.66 4.10
N TYR A 53 15.23 -24.96 3.55
CA TYR A 53 16.39 -24.09 3.67
C TYR A 53 16.33 -23.03 2.57
N LYS A 54 16.37 -21.76 2.95
CA LYS A 54 16.22 -20.61 2.06
C LYS A 54 17.48 -19.75 2.04
N ASP A 55 17.77 -19.11 0.92
CA ASP A 55 18.87 -18.14 0.82
C ASP A 55 18.49 -16.74 1.39
N HIS A 56 19.39 -15.77 1.27
CA HIS A 56 19.19 -14.42 1.82
C HIS A 56 18.03 -13.64 1.17
N LEU A 57 17.55 -14.09 0.01
CA LEU A 57 16.39 -13.52 -0.68
C LEU A 57 15.14 -14.41 -0.54
N GLY A 58 15.19 -15.41 0.33
CA GLY A 58 14.07 -16.31 0.58
C GLY A 58 13.83 -17.33 -0.53
N ASN A 59 14.76 -17.53 -1.46
CA ASN A 59 14.64 -18.59 -2.47
C ASN A 59 14.82 -19.95 -1.79
N VAL A 60 13.92 -20.90 -2.04
CA VAL A 60 14.05 -22.27 -1.53
C VAL A 60 15.25 -22.94 -2.20
N ARG A 61 16.24 -23.37 -1.43
CA ARG A 61 17.44 -24.06 -1.93
C ARG A 61 17.39 -25.56 -1.70
N LEU A 62 16.75 -25.98 -0.61
CA LEU A 62 16.60 -27.37 -0.23
C LEU A 62 15.28 -27.54 0.49
N SER A 63 14.49 -28.54 0.12
CA SER A 63 13.34 -29.01 0.89
C SER A 63 13.67 -30.39 1.45
N TYR A 64 13.37 -30.62 2.73
CA TYR A 64 13.67 -31.89 3.41
C TYR A 64 12.63 -32.20 4.48
N MET A 65 12.49 -33.48 4.83
CA MET A 65 11.54 -33.94 5.83
C MET A 65 12.10 -35.10 6.66
N ASP A 66 11.37 -35.45 7.72
CA ASP A 66 11.61 -36.70 8.43
C ASP A 66 10.82 -37.82 7.76
N ASN A 67 11.51 -38.86 7.32
CA ASN A 67 10.94 -40.10 6.83
C ASN A 67 11.23 -41.20 7.86
N ASN A 68 10.31 -41.39 8.79
CA ASN A 68 10.37 -42.42 9.83
C ASN A 68 11.67 -42.39 10.66
N GLY A 69 12.09 -41.19 11.10
CA GLY A 69 13.30 -40.98 11.89
C GLY A 69 14.58 -40.79 11.06
N THR A 70 14.48 -40.78 9.72
CA THR A 70 15.60 -40.50 8.81
C THR A 70 15.34 -39.21 8.04
N LEU A 71 16.32 -38.31 8.03
CA LEU A 71 16.27 -37.08 7.24
C LEU A 71 16.32 -37.41 5.74
N GLU A 72 15.34 -36.94 4.98
CA GLU A 72 15.26 -37.11 3.54
C GLU A 72 15.15 -35.77 2.83
N ILE A 73 15.99 -35.56 1.81
CA ILE A 73 15.90 -34.41 0.91
C ILE A 73 14.85 -34.73 -0.14
N VAL A 74 13.82 -33.89 -0.23
CA VAL A 74 12.73 -34.06 -1.19
C VAL A 74 12.86 -33.16 -2.42
N GLU A 75 13.66 -32.10 -2.32
CA GLU A 75 13.90 -31.16 -3.41
C GLU A 75 15.22 -30.42 -3.21
N GLU A 76 16.00 -30.26 -4.28
CA GLU A 76 17.16 -29.35 -4.32
C GLU A 76 16.99 -28.34 -5.45
N ASN A 77 17.16 -27.07 -5.13
CA ASN A 77 16.89 -25.96 -6.03
C ASN A 77 18.07 -24.99 -6.08
N ASN A 78 18.71 -24.90 -7.24
CA ASN A 78 19.77 -23.94 -7.51
C ASN A 78 19.37 -22.96 -8.62
N TYR A 79 19.40 -21.66 -8.33
CA TYR A 79 18.99 -20.60 -9.26
C TYR A 79 20.14 -19.74 -9.75
N TYR A 80 20.08 -19.37 -11.04
CA TYR A 80 20.78 -18.22 -11.59
C TYR A 80 20.26 -16.93 -10.94
N PRO A 81 21.00 -15.80 -11.00
CA PRO A 81 20.60 -14.56 -10.33
C PRO A 81 19.16 -14.11 -10.61
N PHE A 82 18.68 -14.26 -11.85
CA PHE A 82 17.34 -13.86 -12.28
C PHE A 82 16.28 -14.95 -12.07
N GLY A 83 16.60 -16.02 -11.34
CA GLY A 83 15.64 -17.04 -10.92
C GLY A 83 15.44 -18.20 -11.86
N LEU A 84 16.19 -18.26 -12.97
CA LEU A 84 16.18 -19.45 -13.81
C LEU A 84 16.88 -20.57 -13.06
N GLU A 85 16.28 -21.75 -13.03
CA GLU A 85 16.87 -22.91 -12.38
C GLU A 85 18.08 -23.43 -13.17
N HIS A 86 19.13 -23.84 -12.47
CA HIS A 86 20.32 -24.45 -13.05
C HIS A 86 19.97 -25.79 -13.68
N LYS A 87 20.73 -26.17 -14.72
CA LYS A 87 20.61 -27.50 -15.37
C LYS A 87 21.83 -28.34 -15.06
N GLY A 88 21.62 -29.64 -14.88
CA GLY A 88 22.68 -30.64 -14.67
C GLY A 88 22.96 -30.99 -13.21
N TYR A 89 22.39 -30.24 -12.25
CA TYR A 89 22.43 -30.53 -10.81
C TYR A 89 21.21 -29.82 -10.19
N ASN A 90 20.20 -30.62 -9.86
CA ASN A 90 18.96 -30.43 -9.07
C ASN A 90 18.12 -31.73 -9.22
N ASN A 91 18.80 -32.89 -9.20
CA ASN A 91 18.19 -34.16 -9.65
C ASN A 91 17.40 -34.86 -8.54
N ILE A 92 17.39 -34.29 -7.34
CA ILE A 92 16.67 -34.82 -6.19
C ILE A 92 15.28 -34.20 -6.19
N THR A 93 14.31 -34.96 -6.69
CA THR A 93 12.88 -34.72 -6.52
C THR A 93 12.27 -36.02 -6.02
N ALA A 94 12.16 -36.15 -4.70
CA ALA A 94 11.59 -37.35 -4.09
C ALA A 94 10.07 -37.32 -4.24
N SER A 95 9.46 -38.50 -4.44
CA SER A 95 7.99 -38.63 -4.55
C SER A 95 7.23 -38.24 -3.28
N LEU A 96 7.95 -38.10 -2.16
CA LEU A 96 7.42 -37.68 -0.86
C LEU A 96 7.11 -36.18 -0.82
N GLY A 97 7.69 -35.38 -1.72
CA GLY A 97 7.39 -33.95 -1.79
C GLY A 97 6.01 -33.66 -2.37
N ASN A 98 5.34 -32.61 -1.89
CA ASN A 98 4.08 -32.17 -2.49
C ASN A 98 4.34 -31.39 -3.78
N SER A 99 3.96 -31.95 -4.93
CA SER A 99 4.18 -31.35 -6.25
C SER A 99 3.54 -29.98 -6.45
N THR A 100 2.47 -29.64 -5.71
CA THR A 100 1.88 -28.29 -5.75
C THR A 100 2.70 -27.30 -4.93
N ALA A 101 3.23 -27.73 -3.78
CA ALA A 101 4.09 -26.91 -2.92
C ALA A 101 5.46 -26.62 -3.56
N GLN A 102 6.04 -27.59 -4.27
CA GLN A 102 7.33 -27.47 -4.95
C GLN A 102 7.33 -26.41 -6.06
N LYS A 103 6.17 -25.97 -6.53
CA LYS A 103 6.06 -24.84 -7.47
C LYS A 103 6.44 -23.50 -6.84
N PHE A 104 6.54 -23.40 -5.51
CA PHE A 104 6.85 -22.17 -4.80
C PHE A 104 8.33 -22.15 -4.40
N GLY A 105 9.19 -21.73 -5.33
CA GLY A 105 10.64 -21.79 -5.18
C GLY A 105 11.31 -20.41 -5.11
N TYR A 106 11.58 -19.83 -6.28
CA TYR A 106 12.27 -18.54 -6.39
C TYR A 106 11.41 -17.39 -5.86
N ASN A 107 11.95 -16.66 -4.89
CA ASN A 107 11.30 -15.63 -4.07
C ASN A 107 9.93 -16.06 -3.49
N GLY A 108 9.73 -17.37 -3.31
CA GLY A 108 8.46 -17.95 -2.88
C GLY A 108 7.29 -17.70 -3.84
N LYS A 109 7.56 -17.37 -5.10
CA LYS A 109 6.52 -17.17 -6.12
C LYS A 109 6.18 -18.49 -6.81
N GLU A 110 4.91 -18.65 -7.16
CA GLU A 110 4.41 -19.84 -7.84
C GLU A 110 4.95 -19.88 -9.27
N LEU A 111 5.56 -21.00 -9.65
CA LEU A 111 5.90 -21.33 -11.03
C LEU A 111 4.67 -21.89 -11.76
N GLU A 112 4.31 -21.22 -12.86
CA GLU A 112 3.20 -21.57 -13.72
C GLU A 112 3.69 -22.21 -15.02
N GLU A 113 3.48 -23.52 -15.13
CA GLU A 113 3.94 -24.36 -16.23
C GLU A 113 2.82 -24.85 -17.14
N SER A 114 1.54 -24.61 -16.79
CA SER A 114 0.41 -25.23 -17.50
C SER A 114 0.27 -24.81 -18.97
N LEU A 115 0.89 -23.69 -19.36
CA LEU A 115 0.94 -23.22 -20.74
C LEU A 115 2.29 -23.50 -21.43
N GLY A 116 3.23 -24.16 -20.73
CA GLY A 116 4.59 -24.42 -21.23
C GLY A 116 5.47 -23.19 -21.34
N ILE A 117 5.06 -22.06 -20.75
CA ILE A 117 5.79 -20.78 -20.81
C ILE A 117 6.66 -20.57 -19.55
N ASN A 118 6.38 -21.30 -18.46
CA ASN A 118 7.19 -21.36 -17.23
C ASN A 118 7.41 -19.98 -16.59
N TRP A 119 6.31 -19.26 -16.36
CA TRP A 119 6.35 -17.94 -15.72
C TRP A 119 6.21 -18.05 -14.21
N LEU A 120 6.90 -17.16 -13.48
CA LEU A 120 6.68 -16.95 -12.06
C LEU A 120 5.59 -15.89 -11.86
N GLU A 121 4.66 -16.17 -10.95
CA GLU A 121 3.55 -15.27 -10.66
C GLU A 121 3.87 -14.26 -9.55
N TYR A 122 4.10 -13.01 -9.96
CA TYR A 122 4.32 -11.87 -9.06
C TYR A 122 3.03 -11.03 -8.93
N GLY A 123 1.98 -11.69 -8.45
CA GLY A 123 0.66 -11.08 -8.26
C GLY A 123 0.03 -10.68 -9.59
N ALA A 124 0.07 -9.38 -9.93
CA ALA A 124 -0.53 -8.87 -11.17
C ALA A 124 0.42 -8.89 -12.39
N ARG A 125 1.67 -9.32 -12.21
CA ARG A 125 2.65 -9.43 -13.29
C ARG A 125 3.17 -10.85 -13.38
N ASN A 126 3.33 -11.31 -14.61
CA ASN A 126 4.00 -12.57 -14.91
C ASN A 126 5.46 -12.28 -15.20
N TYR A 127 6.35 -13.02 -14.55
CA TYR A 127 7.79 -12.87 -14.66
C TYR A 127 8.40 -14.06 -15.40
N ASP A 128 9.27 -13.76 -16.36
CA ASP A 128 10.04 -14.78 -17.06
C ASP A 128 11.49 -14.73 -16.59
N SER A 129 11.87 -15.77 -15.86
CA SER A 129 13.21 -15.88 -15.27
C SER A 129 14.30 -16.14 -16.31
N SER A 130 13.95 -16.68 -17.49
CA SER A 130 14.90 -16.88 -18.58
C SER A 130 15.28 -15.57 -19.27
N LEU A 131 14.36 -14.60 -19.30
CA LEU A 131 14.60 -13.26 -19.82
C LEU A 131 15.04 -12.27 -18.74
N GLY A 132 14.73 -12.54 -17.48
CA GLY A 132 14.95 -11.61 -16.37
C GLY A 132 13.99 -10.42 -16.41
N ARG A 133 12.78 -10.59 -16.94
CA ARG A 133 11.84 -9.49 -17.20
C ARG A 133 10.39 -9.85 -16.88
N PHE A 134 9.60 -8.82 -16.56
CA PHE A 134 8.15 -8.97 -16.54
C PHE A 134 7.57 -8.97 -17.95
N MET A 135 6.45 -9.67 -18.11
CA MET A 135 5.65 -9.71 -19.34
C MET A 135 4.56 -8.64 -19.36
N ASN A 136 4.39 -7.94 -18.23
CA ASN A 136 3.41 -6.89 -18.04
C ASN A 136 4.14 -5.58 -17.69
N ILE A 137 3.58 -4.47 -18.15
CA ILE A 137 4.04 -3.12 -17.79
C ILE A 137 3.87 -2.92 -16.28
N ASP A 138 4.91 -2.42 -15.62
CA ASP A 138 4.86 -1.98 -14.23
C ASP A 138 3.82 -0.86 -14.08
N ARG A 139 2.92 -0.99 -13.10
CA ARG A 139 1.90 0.04 -12.82
C ARG A 139 2.51 1.38 -12.42
N PHE A 140 3.76 1.37 -11.94
CA PHE A 140 4.53 2.54 -11.57
C PHE A 140 5.58 2.93 -12.63
N ALA A 141 5.48 2.41 -13.85
CA ALA A 141 6.43 2.72 -14.92
C ALA A 141 6.63 4.23 -15.13
N GLU A 142 5.57 5.04 -15.00
CA GLU A 142 5.67 6.52 -15.10
C GLU A 142 6.55 7.17 -14.02
N LYS A 143 6.82 6.48 -12.90
CA LYS A 143 7.70 6.99 -11.83
C LYS A 143 9.18 6.79 -12.16
N TYR A 144 9.52 5.95 -13.14
CA TYR A 144 10.87 5.54 -13.45
C TYR A 144 11.18 5.75 -14.95
N GLU A 145 11.26 7.01 -15.37
CA GLU A 145 11.47 7.37 -16.79
C GLU A 145 12.75 6.75 -17.39
N SER A 146 13.78 6.54 -16.58
CA SER A 146 15.08 5.98 -17.02
C SER A 146 15.12 4.45 -17.08
N ILE A 147 14.01 3.77 -16.75
CA ILE A 147 13.99 2.31 -16.61
C ILE A 147 12.86 1.74 -17.44
N THR A 148 13.13 0.60 -18.08
CA THR A 148 12.09 -0.08 -18.86
C THR A 148 10.91 -0.47 -17.96
N PRO A 149 9.66 -0.30 -18.43
CA PRO A 149 8.46 -0.74 -17.69
C PRO A 149 8.40 -2.24 -17.38
N TYR A 150 9.28 -3.03 -17.97
CA TYR A 150 9.34 -4.48 -17.82
C TYR A 150 10.55 -4.94 -16.97
N GLN A 151 11.18 -4.01 -16.26
CA GLN A 151 12.38 -4.26 -15.46
C GLN A 151 12.10 -5.20 -14.29
N TYR A 152 13.11 -5.99 -13.92
CA TYR A 152 13.12 -6.71 -12.66
C TYR A 152 14.26 -6.18 -11.80
N THR A 153 13.93 -5.77 -10.56
CA THR A 153 14.90 -5.45 -9.48
C THR A 153 16.05 -4.50 -9.87
N PHE A 154 15.81 -3.55 -10.79
CA PHE A 154 16.83 -2.64 -11.32
C PHE A 154 18.07 -3.38 -11.87
N ASN A 155 17.86 -4.57 -12.45
CA ASN A 155 18.91 -5.50 -12.89
C ASN A 155 19.87 -5.92 -11.77
N SER A 156 19.44 -5.87 -10.51
CA SER A 156 20.23 -6.25 -9.34
C SER A 156 19.53 -7.33 -8.49
N PRO A 157 19.15 -8.48 -9.08
CA PRO A 157 18.33 -9.51 -8.42
C PRO A 157 19.07 -10.30 -7.33
N ILE A 158 20.37 -10.06 -7.14
CA ILE A 158 21.15 -10.60 -6.02
C ILE A 158 20.93 -9.76 -4.76
N ARG A 159 20.51 -8.50 -4.91
CA ARG A 159 20.33 -7.54 -3.80
C ARG A 159 18.89 -7.25 -3.48
N PHE A 160 18.04 -7.19 -4.50
CA PHE A 160 16.65 -6.77 -4.36
C PHE A 160 15.71 -7.89 -4.82
N ILE A 161 14.50 -7.86 -4.27
CA ILE A 161 13.39 -8.73 -4.65
C ILE A 161 12.23 -7.82 -5.04
N ASP A 162 11.51 -8.17 -6.08
CA ASP A 162 10.22 -7.53 -6.34
C ASP A 162 9.15 -8.17 -5.43
N VAL A 163 9.07 -7.70 -4.18
CA VAL A 163 8.35 -8.42 -3.11
C VAL A 163 6.84 -8.49 -3.37
N ASN A 164 6.27 -7.40 -3.89
CA ASN A 164 4.83 -7.14 -4.01
C ASN A 164 4.02 -7.75 -2.84
N GLY A 165 4.36 -7.26 -1.65
CA GLY A 165 3.68 -7.47 -0.39
C GLY A 165 4.06 -6.34 0.56
N ASP A 166 3.08 -5.54 0.91
CA ASP A 166 3.17 -4.09 0.81
C ASP A 166 2.46 -3.54 2.08
N TYR A 167 3.18 -3.02 3.10
CA TYR A 167 2.66 -2.94 4.49
C TYR A 167 2.53 -1.52 5.08
N VAL A 168 1.37 -1.24 5.67
CA VAL A 168 1.21 -0.14 6.65
C VAL A 168 1.25 -0.72 8.06
N TYR A 169 2.16 -0.25 8.92
CA TYR A 169 2.21 -0.69 10.32
C TYR A 169 1.20 0.08 11.19
N ILE A 170 0.52 -0.61 12.10
CA ILE A 170 -0.39 -0.02 13.07
C ILE A 170 0.03 -0.47 14.47
N ASN A 171 0.46 0.45 15.32
CA ASN A 171 0.84 0.22 16.70
C ASN A 171 -0.27 0.64 17.67
N ASP A 172 -0.63 -0.28 18.57
CA ASP A 172 -1.58 -0.09 19.65
C ASP A 172 -0.96 -0.53 20.97
N GLY A 173 -0.30 0.40 21.66
CA GLY A 173 0.53 0.08 22.82
C GLY A 173 1.67 -0.86 22.42
N ASP A 174 1.80 -1.99 23.12
CA ASP A 174 2.83 -3.00 22.86
C ASP A 174 2.50 -3.92 21.67
N LYS A 175 1.34 -3.74 21.03
CA LYS A 175 0.90 -4.57 19.89
C LYS A 175 1.21 -3.87 18.57
N THR A 176 1.82 -4.60 17.65
CA THR A 176 2.06 -4.17 16.27
C THR A 176 1.23 -5.02 15.31
N TYR A 177 0.48 -4.35 14.45
CA TYR A 177 -0.27 -4.91 13.34
C TYR A 177 0.33 -4.43 12.02
N ARG A 178 0.05 -5.12 10.93
CA ARG A 178 0.32 -4.61 9.58
C ARG A 178 -0.89 -4.80 8.67
N TYR A 179 -1.11 -3.82 7.80
CA TYR A 179 -2.17 -3.81 6.81
C TYR A 179 -1.57 -3.93 5.41
N GLU A 180 -2.02 -4.92 4.65
CA GLU A 180 -1.54 -5.24 3.32
C GLU A 180 -2.74 -5.62 2.44
N ASN A 181 -2.95 -4.91 1.32
CA ASN A 181 -3.97 -5.25 0.32
C ASN A 181 -5.38 -5.57 0.85
N GLY A 182 -5.85 -4.89 1.90
CA GLY A 182 -7.18 -5.13 2.49
C GLY A 182 -7.19 -6.17 3.60
N GLN A 183 -6.06 -6.79 3.92
CA GLN A 183 -5.92 -7.80 4.96
C GLN A 183 -5.07 -7.25 6.12
N THR A 184 -5.56 -7.43 7.35
CA THR A 184 -4.81 -7.07 8.57
C THR A 184 -4.16 -8.32 9.15
N GLN A 185 -2.91 -8.18 9.56
CA GLN A 185 -2.08 -9.23 10.14
C GLN A 185 -1.54 -8.77 11.51
N HIS A 186 -1.30 -9.73 12.42
CA HIS A 186 -0.70 -9.49 13.74
C HIS A 186 0.52 -10.40 13.97
N LYS A 187 1.35 -10.08 14.95
CA LYS A 187 2.56 -10.85 15.25
C LYS A 187 2.29 -11.92 16.32
N VAL A 188 2.52 -13.18 15.98
CA VAL A 188 2.48 -14.33 16.90
C VAL A 188 3.80 -15.08 16.76
N ASP A 189 4.52 -15.26 17.87
CA ASP A 189 5.84 -15.93 17.91
C ASP A 189 6.84 -15.41 16.86
N GLY A 190 6.89 -14.09 16.72
CA GLY A 190 7.79 -13.43 15.77
C GLY A 190 7.28 -13.36 14.33
N LYS A 191 6.16 -14.02 13.99
CA LYS A 191 5.66 -14.21 12.63
C LYS A 191 4.34 -13.45 12.41
N TRP A 192 4.15 -12.94 11.19
CA TRP A 192 2.94 -12.21 10.82
C TRP A 192 1.87 -13.17 10.32
N ILE A 193 0.74 -13.26 11.03
CA ILE A 193 -0.39 -14.10 10.65
C ILE A 193 -1.64 -13.26 10.43
N ALA A 194 -2.49 -13.69 9.50
CA ALA A 194 -3.76 -13.03 9.23
C ALA A 194 -4.67 -13.07 10.46
N ILE A 195 -5.31 -11.94 10.75
CA ILE A 195 -6.27 -11.84 11.85
C ILE A 195 -7.54 -12.59 11.43
N ASP A 196 -7.87 -13.66 12.15
CA ASP A 196 -9.10 -14.42 11.96
C ASP A 196 -10.30 -13.72 12.63
N LYS A 197 -11.50 -14.28 12.43
CA LYS A 197 -12.76 -13.73 12.97
C LYS A 197 -12.84 -13.80 14.51
N ASN A 198 -11.98 -14.62 15.13
CA ASN A 198 -11.98 -14.90 16.57
C ASN A 198 -10.98 -14.02 17.33
N HIS A 199 -10.01 -13.44 16.63
CA HIS A 199 -9.04 -12.54 17.22
C HIS A 199 -9.64 -11.15 17.47
N LYS A 200 -9.87 -10.84 18.75
CA LYS A 200 -10.41 -9.54 19.17
C LYS A 200 -9.34 -8.45 19.07
N LEU A 201 -9.49 -7.59 18.06
CA LEU A 201 -8.79 -6.32 17.96
C LEU A 201 -9.27 -5.35 19.06
N SER A 202 -8.39 -4.45 19.48
CA SER A 202 -8.82 -3.31 20.30
C SER A 202 -9.69 -2.36 19.48
N ASN A 203 -10.50 -1.54 20.17
CA ASN A 203 -11.30 -0.50 19.52
C ASN A 203 -10.43 0.49 18.73
N TYR A 204 -9.21 0.76 19.21
CA TYR A 204 -8.28 1.65 18.53
C TYR A 204 -7.76 1.02 17.23
N ALA A 205 -7.27 -0.22 17.28
CA ALA A 205 -6.76 -0.92 16.10
C ALA A 205 -7.85 -1.08 15.04
N LEU A 206 -9.06 -1.51 15.45
CA LEU A 206 -10.22 -1.62 14.56
C LEU A 206 -10.56 -0.27 13.91
N GLY A 207 -10.56 0.80 14.71
CA GLY A 207 -10.81 2.15 14.24
C GLY A 207 -9.76 2.59 13.21
N ALA A 208 -8.46 2.46 13.52
CA ALA A 208 -7.38 2.83 12.63
C ALA A 208 -7.44 2.07 11.29
N ILE A 209 -7.66 0.75 11.33
CA ILE A 209 -7.82 -0.09 10.13
C ILE A 209 -9.00 0.39 9.29
N ALA A 210 -10.15 0.65 9.91
CA ALA A 210 -11.33 1.13 9.19
C ALA A 210 -11.08 2.49 8.51
N LYS A 211 -10.21 3.35 9.07
CA LYS A 211 -9.83 4.62 8.44
C LYS A 211 -8.85 4.44 7.29
N VAL A 212 -7.88 3.53 7.40
CA VAL A 212 -6.97 3.17 6.30
C VAL A 212 -7.77 2.56 5.15
N ASP A 213 -8.70 1.64 5.42
CA ASP A 213 -9.58 1.07 4.41
C ASP A 213 -10.48 2.15 3.77
N ALA A 214 -11.11 3.02 4.57
CA ALA A 214 -11.92 4.12 4.05
C ALA A 214 -11.11 5.07 3.15
N LEU A 215 -9.87 5.41 3.55
CA LEU A 215 -8.97 6.22 2.72
C LEU A 215 -8.59 5.49 1.42
N SER A 216 -8.30 4.19 1.48
CA SER A 216 -7.99 3.41 0.27
C SER A 216 -9.16 3.32 -0.72
N ARG A 217 -10.39 3.56 -0.26
CA ARG A 217 -11.62 3.57 -1.06
C ARG A 217 -12.13 4.97 -1.39
N SER A 218 -11.46 6.03 -0.94
CA SER A 218 -11.93 7.41 -1.12
C SER A 218 -11.68 7.98 -2.52
N GLY A 219 -11.04 7.21 -3.40
CA GLY A 219 -10.72 7.58 -4.78
C GLY A 219 -9.30 7.17 -5.20
N GLU A 220 -8.87 7.63 -6.37
CA GLU A 220 -7.54 7.32 -6.94
C GLU A 220 -6.42 7.88 -6.05
N THR A 221 -6.60 9.09 -5.50
CA THR A 221 -5.59 9.75 -4.66
C THR A 221 -5.47 9.09 -3.29
N GLY A 222 -6.59 8.81 -2.63
CA GLY A 222 -6.57 8.12 -1.33
C GLY A 222 -5.96 6.72 -1.44
N LYS A 223 -6.29 6.02 -2.53
CA LYS A 223 -5.68 4.74 -2.88
C LYS A 223 -4.18 4.86 -3.16
N ASP A 224 -3.74 5.76 -4.03
CA ASP A 224 -2.31 5.96 -4.34
C ASP A 224 -1.50 6.33 -3.10
N LEU A 225 -2.10 7.08 -2.16
CA LEU A 225 -1.44 7.43 -0.92
C LEU A 225 -1.24 6.22 -0.01
N VAL A 226 -2.27 5.37 0.18
CA VAL A 226 -2.10 4.12 0.92
C VAL A 226 -1.10 3.21 0.21
N ASP A 227 -1.22 3.04 -1.11
CA ASP A 227 -0.32 2.23 -1.92
C ASP A 227 1.14 2.75 -1.91
N PHE A 228 1.36 4.05 -1.73
CA PHE A 228 2.71 4.61 -1.61
C PHE A 228 3.42 4.07 -0.35
N PHE A 229 2.68 4.00 0.76
CA PHE A 229 3.18 3.54 2.05
C PHE A 229 3.26 2.03 2.18
N THR A 230 2.65 1.32 1.25
CA THR A 230 2.80 -0.12 1.19
C THR A 230 4.09 -0.52 0.50
N GLY A 231 4.70 0.34 -0.34
CA GLY A 231 5.96 0.04 -1.05
C GLY A 231 7.23 0.05 -0.19
N GLU A 232 8.23 -0.74 -0.59
CA GLU A 232 9.51 -0.90 0.12
C GLU A 232 10.27 0.42 0.30
N GLY A 233 10.77 0.67 1.52
CA GLY A 233 11.53 1.87 1.87
C GLY A 233 10.69 3.11 2.16
N ASN A 234 9.36 3.02 2.03
CA ASN A 234 8.44 4.13 2.32
C ASN A 234 7.69 3.96 3.64
N ASP A 235 8.16 3.10 4.54
CA ASP A 235 7.42 2.69 5.74
C ASP A 235 6.83 3.85 6.55
N VAL A 236 5.61 3.62 7.04
CA VAL A 236 4.90 4.47 7.98
C VAL A 236 4.26 3.64 9.09
N THR A 237 4.34 4.17 10.31
CA THR A 237 3.69 3.63 11.49
C THR A 237 2.49 4.48 11.85
N ILE A 238 1.33 3.88 12.03
CA ILE A 238 0.15 4.53 12.60
C ILE A 238 0.09 4.18 14.08
N ALA A 239 0.11 5.17 14.98
CA ALA A 239 0.12 4.93 16.42
C ALA A 239 -0.91 5.78 17.15
N LYS A 240 -1.40 5.30 18.29
CA LYS A 240 -2.33 6.09 19.11
C LYS A 240 -1.65 7.35 19.62
N GLY A 241 -2.29 8.49 19.42
CA GLY A 241 -1.77 9.80 19.82
C GLY A 241 -2.78 10.63 20.61
N ALA A 242 -2.27 11.65 21.31
CA ALA A 242 -3.11 12.69 21.91
C ALA A 242 -3.66 13.67 20.86
N SER A 243 -2.97 13.80 19.73
CA SER A 243 -3.38 14.60 18.57
C SER A 243 -3.02 13.88 17.27
N ASN A 244 -3.67 14.29 16.18
CA ASN A 244 -3.30 13.89 14.83
C ASN A 244 -2.03 14.64 14.39
N ARG A 245 -0.95 13.92 14.05
CA ARG A 245 0.30 14.49 13.51
C ARG A 245 1.25 13.43 12.95
N GLU A 246 2.05 13.78 11.95
CA GLU A 246 3.18 12.97 11.48
C GLU A 246 4.53 13.46 12.04
N VAL A 247 5.26 12.55 12.69
CA VAL A 247 6.61 12.79 13.22
C VAL A 247 7.50 11.58 12.97
N ASN A 248 8.61 11.78 12.26
CA ASN A 248 9.67 10.78 12.05
C ASN A 248 9.18 9.41 11.59
N GLY A 249 8.24 9.36 10.64
CA GLY A 249 7.69 8.10 10.12
C GLY A 249 6.57 7.51 10.95
N THR A 250 6.14 8.19 12.02
CA THR A 250 4.97 7.83 12.82
C THR A 250 3.86 8.85 12.65
N VAL A 251 2.73 8.41 12.12
CA VAL A 251 1.45 9.13 12.13
C VAL A 251 0.73 8.79 13.43
N SER A 252 0.73 9.74 14.35
CA SER A 252 -0.08 9.68 15.58
C SER A 252 -1.54 10.00 15.23
N LEU A 253 -2.50 9.17 15.67
CA LEU A 253 -3.93 9.38 15.47
C LEU A 253 -4.68 9.42 16.80
N ASN A 254 -5.46 10.46 16.99
CA ASN A 254 -6.51 10.54 17.99
C ASN A 254 -7.86 10.34 17.30
N LEU A 255 -8.40 9.12 17.32
CA LEU A 255 -9.64 8.76 16.64
C LEU A 255 -10.88 9.53 17.13
N ASP A 256 -10.81 10.11 18.33
CA ASP A 256 -11.88 10.89 18.94
C ASP A 256 -11.78 12.40 18.61
N GLN A 257 -10.63 12.84 18.08
CA GLN A 257 -10.42 14.23 17.71
C GLN A 257 -11.23 14.57 16.45
N LYS A 258 -12.12 15.56 16.59
CA LYS A 258 -12.79 16.20 15.46
C LYS A 258 -11.98 17.40 14.97
N SER A 259 -11.80 17.48 13.66
CA SER A 259 -11.14 18.63 13.02
C SER A 259 -12.15 19.44 12.24
N GLN A 260 -12.41 20.67 12.70
CA GLN A 260 -13.21 21.66 11.97
C GLN A 260 -12.30 22.49 11.09
N LEU A 261 -12.57 22.52 9.79
CA LEU A 261 -11.72 23.20 8.81
C LEU A 261 -12.56 24.14 7.94
N PRO A 262 -12.00 25.29 7.51
CA PRO A 262 -12.68 26.20 6.60
C PRO A 262 -12.73 25.59 5.20
N THR A 263 -13.93 25.40 4.67
CA THR A 263 -14.17 24.83 3.34
C THR A 263 -14.96 25.77 2.44
N THR A 264 -15.19 25.36 1.19
CA THR A 264 -16.06 26.06 0.24
C THR A 264 -17.51 26.18 0.73
N ASP A 265 -17.93 25.31 1.66
CA ASP A 265 -19.28 25.30 2.25
C ASP A 265 -19.28 25.85 3.68
N GLY A 266 -18.21 26.57 4.06
CA GLY A 266 -18.01 27.11 5.40
C GLY A 266 -17.16 26.21 6.30
N VAL A 267 -17.11 26.53 7.60
CA VAL A 267 -16.37 25.73 8.58
C VAL A 267 -17.16 24.48 8.91
N MET A 268 -16.57 23.31 8.67
CA MET A 268 -17.25 22.04 8.87
C MET A 268 -16.32 20.95 9.41
N ASP A 269 -16.91 19.95 10.04
CA ASP A 269 -16.22 18.75 10.48
C ASP A 269 -15.61 18.00 9.29
N THR A 270 -14.37 17.56 9.45
CA THR A 270 -13.64 16.80 8.42
C THR A 270 -13.77 15.30 8.69
N PRO A 271 -14.16 14.49 7.70
CA PRO A 271 -14.17 13.04 7.85
C PRO A 271 -12.77 12.53 8.18
N PHE A 272 -12.68 11.62 9.15
CA PHE A 272 -11.38 11.24 9.70
C PHE A 272 -10.41 10.62 8.68
N TYR A 273 -10.90 9.92 7.65
CA TYR A 273 -10.02 9.36 6.62
C TYR A 273 -9.33 10.46 5.79
N VAL A 274 -9.94 11.65 5.68
CA VAL A 274 -9.33 12.84 5.06
C VAL A 274 -8.21 13.37 5.96
N THR A 275 -8.42 13.39 7.27
CA THR A 275 -7.37 13.73 8.25
C THR A 275 -6.21 12.73 8.21
N LEU A 276 -6.49 11.43 8.14
CA LEU A 276 -5.45 10.41 7.95
C LEU A 276 -4.68 10.64 6.65
N GLY A 277 -5.37 10.93 5.55
CA GLY A 277 -4.73 11.24 4.27
C GLY A 277 -3.83 12.48 4.36
N HIS A 278 -4.23 13.50 5.11
CA HIS A 278 -3.41 14.67 5.37
C HIS A 278 -2.10 14.31 6.10
N GLU A 279 -2.17 13.51 7.17
CA GLU A 279 -0.97 13.11 7.92
C GLU A 279 -0.04 12.20 7.11
N LEU A 280 -0.61 11.26 6.34
CA LEU A 280 0.16 10.42 5.43
C LEU A 280 0.82 11.24 4.31
N ALA A 281 0.17 12.31 3.85
CA ALA A 281 0.74 13.19 2.84
C ALA A 281 2.01 13.90 3.34
N HIS A 282 2.08 14.30 4.62
CA HIS A 282 3.33 14.82 5.21
C HIS A 282 4.47 13.83 5.15
N ARG A 283 4.21 12.56 5.49
CA ARG A 283 5.24 11.52 5.41
C ARG A 283 5.73 11.35 3.97
N ARG A 284 4.81 11.29 3.00
CA ARG A 284 5.11 11.09 1.58
C ARG A 284 5.94 12.26 1.05
N ASP A 285 5.58 13.46 1.47
CA ASP A 285 6.29 14.67 1.12
C ASP A 285 7.73 14.67 1.64
N LYS A 286 7.94 14.31 2.91
CA LYS A 286 9.27 14.18 3.52
C LYS A 286 10.12 13.10 2.86
N LEU A 287 9.52 11.99 2.43
CA LEU A 287 10.20 10.93 1.68
C LEU A 287 10.55 11.35 0.24
N GLY A 288 9.68 12.12 -0.41
CA GLY A 288 9.86 12.53 -1.80
C GLY A 288 10.77 13.75 -1.99
N ARG A 289 10.55 14.82 -1.22
CA ARG A 289 11.30 16.09 -1.33
C ARG A 289 12.43 16.22 -0.32
N GLY A 290 12.49 15.36 0.69
CA GLY A 290 13.45 15.44 1.78
C GLY A 290 13.01 16.35 2.93
N LEU A 291 13.62 16.15 4.10
CA LEU A 291 13.25 16.83 5.36
C LEU A 291 13.46 18.34 5.31
N GLU A 292 14.50 18.81 4.63
CA GLU A 292 14.81 20.25 4.54
C GLU A 292 13.74 21.01 3.73
N ALA A 293 13.38 20.48 2.56
CA ALA A 293 12.38 21.10 1.70
C ALA A 293 10.97 21.04 2.32
N ALA A 294 10.62 19.93 2.97
CA ALA A 294 9.35 19.80 3.68
C ALA A 294 9.29 20.69 4.94
N GLY A 295 10.42 20.85 5.63
CA GLY A 295 10.55 21.64 6.85
C GLY A 295 10.77 23.14 6.65
N ALA A 296 10.87 23.61 5.40
CA ALA A 296 10.97 25.03 5.09
C ALA A 296 9.76 25.81 5.62
N THR A 297 9.95 27.10 5.94
CA THR A 297 8.84 27.95 6.39
C THR A 297 7.95 28.32 5.21
N TRP A 298 6.65 28.03 5.32
CA TRP A 298 5.65 28.58 4.41
C TRP A 298 5.23 29.98 4.84
N TYR A 299 4.70 30.11 6.07
CA TYR A 299 4.36 31.39 6.68
C TYR A 299 4.39 31.25 8.21
N THR A 300 4.20 32.36 8.91
CA THR A 300 4.10 32.39 10.37
C THR A 300 2.70 32.82 10.80
N GLU A 301 2.15 32.08 11.75
CA GLU A 301 0.89 32.38 12.44
C GLU A 301 1.24 32.85 13.87
N GLY A 302 1.28 34.17 14.06
CA GLY A 302 1.92 34.76 15.24
C GLY A 302 3.41 34.37 15.30
N ASP A 303 3.82 33.79 16.43
CA ASP A 303 5.18 33.29 16.64
C ASP A 303 5.37 31.83 16.19
N SER A 304 4.31 31.16 15.72
CA SER A 304 4.36 29.76 15.31
C SER A 304 4.69 29.64 13.82
N ARG A 305 5.68 28.81 13.51
CA ARG A 305 6.07 28.50 12.13
C ARG A 305 5.14 27.45 11.53
N VAL A 306 4.56 27.76 10.38
CA VAL A 306 3.85 26.79 9.53
C VAL A 306 4.78 26.30 8.43
N THR A 307 4.86 24.99 8.25
CA THR A 307 5.82 24.38 7.32
C THR A 307 5.31 24.33 5.89
N ASP A 308 6.24 24.28 4.95
CA ASP A 308 6.03 24.09 3.53
C ASP A 308 5.28 22.80 3.21
N SER A 309 5.47 21.76 4.04
CA SER A 309 4.78 20.49 3.92
C SER A 309 3.25 20.60 4.03
N GLU A 310 2.73 21.62 4.73
CA GLU A 310 1.28 21.87 4.81
C GLU A 310 0.65 22.18 3.46
N ILE A 311 1.41 22.83 2.56
CA ILE A 311 0.94 23.10 1.20
C ILE A 311 0.69 21.78 0.46
N VAL A 312 1.61 20.82 0.61
CA VAL A 312 1.52 19.51 -0.05
C VAL A 312 0.43 18.66 0.58
N ALA A 313 0.38 18.62 1.91
CA ALA A 313 -0.62 17.85 2.65
C ALA A 313 -2.04 18.32 2.35
N THR A 314 -2.29 19.64 2.40
CA THR A 314 -3.61 20.20 2.06
C THR A 314 -3.98 20.07 0.59
N HIS A 315 -2.98 20.04 -0.31
CA HIS A 315 -3.21 19.75 -1.72
C HIS A 315 -3.75 18.32 -1.90
N ILE A 316 -3.06 17.33 -1.35
CA ILE A 316 -3.50 15.92 -1.39
C ILE A 316 -4.84 15.74 -0.66
N GLU A 317 -5.04 16.43 0.47
CA GLU A 317 -6.32 16.47 1.18
C GLU A 317 -7.47 16.93 0.28
N ASN A 318 -7.27 18.00 -0.51
CA ASN A 318 -8.28 18.51 -1.43
C ASN A 318 -8.57 17.58 -2.61
N GLN A 319 -7.57 16.79 -3.07
CA GLN A 319 -7.82 15.72 -4.04
C GLN A 319 -8.75 14.66 -3.46
N ILE A 320 -8.44 14.18 -2.25
CA ILE A 320 -9.25 13.19 -1.53
C ILE A 320 -10.67 13.72 -1.31
N ARG A 321 -10.80 14.98 -0.87
CA ARG A 321 -12.10 15.64 -0.70
C ARG A 321 -12.88 15.68 -2.01
N GLN A 322 -12.25 16.10 -3.11
CA GLN A 322 -12.92 16.16 -4.41
C GLN A 322 -13.40 14.77 -4.87
N GLU A 323 -12.53 13.76 -4.80
CA GLU A 323 -12.86 12.38 -5.18
C GLU A 323 -13.98 11.80 -4.34
N SER A 324 -14.08 12.24 -3.07
CA SER A 324 -15.12 11.85 -2.13
C SER A 324 -16.39 12.74 -2.20
N GLY A 325 -16.43 13.74 -3.09
CA GLY A 325 -17.55 14.68 -3.20
C GLY A 325 -17.73 15.62 -2.01
N LEU A 326 -16.66 15.89 -1.25
CA LEU A 326 -16.65 16.77 -0.10
C LEU A 326 -16.27 18.21 -0.48
N PRO A 327 -16.73 19.22 0.29
CA PRO A 327 -16.29 20.60 0.14
C PRO A 327 -14.77 20.73 0.31
N LEU A 328 -14.15 21.52 -0.58
CA LEU A 328 -12.70 21.72 -0.59
C LEU A 328 -12.27 22.59 0.58
N ARG A 329 -11.17 22.24 1.25
CA ARG A 329 -10.50 23.11 2.23
C ARG A 329 -10.01 24.36 1.51
N THR A 330 -10.31 25.52 2.10
CA THR A 330 -10.00 26.83 1.52
C THR A 330 -8.74 27.47 2.09
N HIS A 331 -8.48 27.21 3.38
CA HIS A 331 -7.36 27.77 4.14
C HIS A 331 -6.76 26.72 5.05
N TYR A 332 -5.47 26.85 5.34
CA TYR A 332 -4.82 26.02 6.33
C TYR A 332 -5.16 26.48 7.75
N GLY A 333 -4.87 27.74 8.08
CA GLY A 333 -5.14 28.36 9.38
C GLY A 333 -6.57 28.89 9.52
N MET A 334 -6.98 29.11 10.76
CA MET A 334 -8.29 29.65 11.11
C MET A 334 -8.14 30.94 11.92
N ASN A 335 -8.90 31.96 11.55
CA ASN A 335 -9.05 33.18 12.33
C ASN A 335 -10.38 33.17 13.08
N LEU A 336 -10.33 33.57 14.35
CA LEU A 336 -11.50 33.88 15.14
C LEU A 336 -11.76 35.39 15.10
N SER A 337 -12.95 35.77 14.67
CA SER A 337 -13.45 37.14 14.79
C SER A 337 -14.66 37.19 15.70
N ILE A 338 -14.80 38.25 16.48
CA ILE A 338 -15.97 38.49 17.33
C ILE A 338 -16.82 39.57 16.67
N LYS A 339 -18.05 39.24 16.27
CA LYS A 339 -19.05 40.23 15.80
C LYS A 339 -20.23 40.24 16.77
N GLY A 340 -20.35 41.32 17.54
CA GLY A 340 -21.29 41.38 18.66
C GLY A 340 -20.91 40.35 19.74
N TYR A 341 -21.85 39.48 20.13
CA TYR A 341 -21.62 38.40 21.10
C TYR A 341 -21.38 37.02 20.46
N LYS A 342 -21.12 36.96 19.14
CA LYS A 342 -20.91 35.70 18.42
C LYS A 342 -19.48 35.57 17.93
N ALA A 343 -18.87 34.44 18.25
CA ALA A 343 -17.62 33.95 17.67
C ALA A 343 -17.90 33.50 16.22
N ILE A 344 -17.17 34.06 15.26
CA ILE A 344 -17.22 33.69 13.85
C ILE A 344 -15.84 33.22 13.44
N TRP A 345 -15.74 31.95 13.11
CA TRP A 345 -14.53 31.32 12.58
C TRP A 345 -14.49 31.46 11.06
N SER A 346 -13.36 31.92 10.54
CA SER A 346 -13.08 32.00 9.10
C SER A 346 -11.67 31.52 8.81
N GLY A 347 -11.31 31.32 7.55
CA GLY A 347 -9.93 31.00 7.19
C GLY A 347 -8.99 32.20 7.36
N ASP A 348 -7.71 31.94 7.65
CA ASP A 348 -6.67 32.97 7.62
C ASP A 348 -6.16 33.18 6.20
N GLU A 349 -6.31 34.39 5.65
CA GLU A 349 -5.96 34.73 4.27
C GLU A 349 -4.50 34.47 3.92
N LYS A 350 -3.58 34.59 4.89
CA LYS A 350 -2.15 34.25 4.69
C LYS A 350 -1.95 32.77 4.37
N SER A 351 -2.90 31.94 4.78
CA SER A 351 -2.89 30.49 4.68
C SER A 351 -3.82 29.94 3.58
N ARG A 352 -4.34 30.80 2.71
CA ARG A 352 -5.29 30.43 1.65
C ARG A 352 -4.64 29.51 0.62
N ILE A 353 -5.23 28.33 0.42
CA ILE A 353 -4.69 27.24 -0.43
C ILE A 353 -5.35 27.13 -1.80
N ILE A 354 -6.60 27.59 -1.93
CA ILE A 354 -7.32 27.65 -3.21
C ILE A 354 -7.79 29.07 -3.55
N ASP A 355 -7.89 29.36 -4.83
CA ASP A 355 -8.50 30.61 -5.32
C ASP A 355 -10.03 30.57 -5.19
N LYS A 356 -10.70 31.68 -5.55
CA LYS A 356 -12.16 31.79 -5.51
C LYS A 356 -12.90 30.84 -6.48
N TYR A 357 -12.17 30.22 -7.40
CA TYR A 357 -12.70 29.26 -8.37
C TYR A 357 -12.46 27.80 -7.95
N GLY A 358 -11.75 27.58 -6.84
CA GLY A 358 -11.41 26.25 -6.33
C GLY A 358 -10.11 25.68 -6.89
N ASN A 359 -9.33 26.46 -7.66
CA ASN A 359 -8.03 26.00 -8.16
C ASN A 359 -6.96 26.11 -7.07
N SER A 360 -6.03 25.17 -7.06
CA SER A 360 -4.84 25.23 -6.20
C SER A 360 -4.01 26.48 -6.52
N ARG A 361 -3.59 27.22 -5.48
CA ARG A 361 -2.68 28.38 -5.63
C ARG A 361 -1.21 27.98 -5.72
N TYR A 362 -0.89 26.72 -5.43
CA TYR A 362 0.47 26.22 -5.28
C TYR A 362 0.83 25.13 -6.29
N PHE A 363 -0.13 24.67 -7.09
CA PHE A 363 0.08 23.61 -8.08
C PHE A 363 -0.68 23.92 -9.36
N GLY A 364 0.02 23.80 -10.49
CA GLY A 364 -0.56 23.97 -11.83
C GLY A 364 -1.35 22.73 -12.29
N SER A 365 -2.03 22.85 -13.43
CA SER A 365 -2.84 21.78 -14.04
C SER A 365 -2.03 20.54 -14.47
N ASN A 366 -0.72 20.66 -14.58
CA ASN A 366 0.20 19.54 -14.82
C ASN A 366 0.67 18.85 -13.53
N GLY A 367 0.13 19.24 -12.37
CA GLY A 367 0.52 18.73 -11.05
C GLY A 367 1.87 19.24 -10.56
N LYS A 368 2.56 20.11 -11.32
CA LYS A 368 3.83 20.69 -10.87
C LYS A 368 3.58 21.84 -9.92
N ARG A 369 4.45 21.93 -8.92
CA ARG A 369 4.47 23.05 -7.98
C ARG A 369 4.72 24.36 -8.72
N VAL A 370 3.91 25.37 -8.43
CA VAL A 370 4.14 26.74 -8.85
C VAL A 370 4.57 27.55 -7.63
N SER A 371 5.45 28.54 -7.81
CA SER A 371 5.89 29.42 -6.73
C SER A 371 4.99 30.66 -6.67
N PRO A 372 3.95 30.70 -5.83
CA PRO A 372 3.37 31.99 -5.47
C PRO A 372 4.38 32.73 -4.58
N SER A 373 4.75 33.94 -4.97
CA SER A 373 5.62 34.79 -4.16
C SER A 373 5.01 34.95 -2.75
N PRO A 374 5.78 34.82 -1.65
CA PRO A 374 5.27 35.04 -0.30
C PRO A 374 4.64 36.43 -0.20
N GLY A 375 3.33 36.49 0.08
CA GLY A 375 2.56 37.73 0.18
C GLY A 375 1.69 38.09 -1.04
N ILE A 376 1.86 37.42 -2.18
CA ILE A 376 1.00 37.62 -3.36
C ILE A 376 0.80 36.27 -4.07
N ALA A 377 -0.01 35.39 -3.49
CA ALA A 377 -0.53 34.27 -4.26
C ALA A 377 -1.59 34.83 -5.25
N LYS A 378 -1.13 35.35 -6.39
CA LYS A 378 -1.99 35.83 -7.48
C LYS A 378 -2.83 34.65 -7.98
N ASP A 379 -4.15 34.87 -8.07
CA ASP A 379 -5.11 33.93 -8.63
C ASP A 379 -4.57 33.34 -9.94
N VAL A 380 -4.59 32.01 -10.07
CA VAL A 380 -4.29 31.35 -11.33
C VAL A 380 -5.50 31.59 -12.24
N TYR A 381 -5.42 32.61 -13.08
CA TYR A 381 -6.51 33.05 -13.94
C TYR A 381 -6.98 31.96 -14.92
N GLY A 382 -8.30 31.74 -15.01
CA GLY A 382 -8.91 30.94 -16.10
C GLY A 382 -10.27 30.31 -15.85
N GLY A 383 -11.30 31.09 -15.53
CA GLY A 383 -12.70 30.85 -15.95
C GLY A 383 -13.53 29.76 -15.25
N GLU A 384 -14.60 30.23 -14.57
CA GLU A 384 -15.82 29.52 -14.11
C GLU A 384 -15.68 28.40 -13.06
N ILE A 385 -16.50 28.50 -12.00
CA ILE A 385 -16.66 27.47 -10.96
C ILE A 385 -17.38 26.27 -11.59
N TYR A 386 -16.61 25.32 -12.10
CA TYR A 386 -17.10 23.99 -12.41
C TYR A 386 -16.73 23.06 -11.24
N LYS A 387 -17.73 22.37 -10.68
CA LYS A 387 -17.51 21.20 -9.84
C LYS A 387 -16.51 20.27 -10.57
N ASN A 388 -15.44 19.86 -9.90
CA ASN A 388 -14.42 18.88 -10.37
C ASN A 388 -13.19 19.43 -11.14
N ARG A 389 -12.50 20.48 -10.64
CA ARG A 389 -11.27 21.02 -11.29
C ARG A 389 -9.98 21.08 -10.46
N PHE A 390 -9.81 20.24 -9.44
CA PHE A 390 -8.45 19.88 -9.06
C PHE A 390 -7.86 19.00 -10.17
N ASN A 391 -7.23 19.64 -11.16
CA ASN A 391 -6.74 18.98 -12.36
C ASN A 391 -5.38 18.30 -12.07
N TYR A 392 -5.43 17.02 -11.72
CA TYR A 392 -4.29 16.12 -11.71
C TYR A 392 -4.39 15.21 -12.93
N LYS A 393 -3.43 15.33 -13.87
CA LYS A 393 -3.32 14.52 -15.10
C LYS A 393 -4.48 14.62 -16.12
N ASN A 394 -5.10 15.78 -16.35
CA ASN A 394 -6.09 16.00 -17.44
C ASN A 394 -7.31 15.05 -17.41
N ARG A 395 -7.65 14.44 -16.27
CA ARG A 395 -8.82 13.56 -16.16
C ARG A 395 -10.01 14.29 -15.55
N THR A 396 -11.03 14.53 -16.36
CA THR A 396 -12.37 14.94 -15.90
C THR A 396 -13.03 13.75 -15.20
N VAL A 397 -13.11 13.78 -13.86
CA VAL A 397 -13.84 12.75 -13.11
C VAL A 397 -15.34 13.01 -13.24
N ASN A 398 -15.98 12.26 -14.15
CA ASN A 398 -17.43 12.15 -14.20
C ASN A 398 -17.88 11.11 -13.18
N LEU A 399 -18.38 11.58 -12.04
CA LEU A 399 -19.00 10.72 -11.02
C LEU A 399 -20.29 10.11 -11.60
N LYS A 400 -20.30 8.80 -11.84
CA LYS A 400 -21.54 8.01 -11.86
C LYS A 400 -21.70 7.34 -10.50
N PRO A 401 -22.85 7.47 -9.82
CA PRO A 401 -23.11 6.72 -8.60
C PRO A 401 -23.37 5.25 -8.98
N ARG A 402 -22.47 4.36 -8.59
CA ARG A 402 -22.69 2.91 -8.52
C ARG A 402 -21.89 2.46 -7.30
N GLY A 403 -22.50 2.14 -6.17
CA GLY A 403 -23.63 1.24 -6.01
C GLY A 403 -23.10 0.11 -5.13
N ILE A 404 -23.46 0.17 -3.85
CA ILE A 404 -23.21 -0.89 -2.86
C ILE A 404 -23.84 -2.18 -3.37
N LYS A 405 -23.19 -3.33 -3.16
CA LYS A 405 -23.87 -4.59 -2.76
C LYS A 405 -22.89 -5.65 -2.25
N PHE A 406 -23.41 -6.30 -1.20
CA PHE A 406 -22.98 -7.36 -0.27
C PHE A 406 -21.70 -8.14 -0.53
#